data_AF-A0A3N0CSB6-F1
#
_entry.id   AF-A0A3N0CSB6-F1
#
_cell.length_a   1.000
_cell.length_b   1.000
_cell.length_c   1.000
_cell.angle_alpha   90.00
_cell.angle_beta   90.00
_cell.angle_gamma   90.00
#
_symmetry.space_group_name_H-M   'P 1'
#
loop_
_entity.id
_entity.type
_entity.pdbx_description
1 polymer ?
#
loop_
_entity_poly.entity_id
_entity_poly.type
_entity_poly.pdbx_seq_one_letter_code
_entity_poly.pdbx_strand_id
1 'polypeptide(L)'
;MTQNSPADPVTKVNRDLTEILELSAALTHQAIQLANDRLMPGGYAMVALASVASPTAHAEWVDDAEENAIAAALRAGLNPTKIERDIETDDDDWEPPLQTLRYWSDRWRKHWDTASPEHPTLETEANFIRWALGWAHTNEPNWNACAEDINTARRRLENLLHAGSRPDRTRVVCDRPTCTKNPRQLIRVRAPRAPAAWSCISCSTEVPLDHQGDHCPNPWCHTVAPPRPVWASDPAMDRWKCPACKARYDDKAYQEAHAKQLRSEGAAKFVVLSEAIATLKAQGRPEASVRQWLKVPEHKADQCTLCRAKYDPAEYAACPRHLKDKTTKQYRYDRDGEPILCGGDLRRVWSPSLDDITEGWCELGTRRRMIWWPDLWRLHLTTRTRNRGRLTA
;
A
#
# COMPACT_ATOMS: atom_id res chain seq x y z
N MET A 1 -50.71 -3.89 10.86
CA MET A 1 -49.28 -3.93 11.21
C MET A 1 -48.88 -5.40 11.32
N THR A 2 -48.45 -5.99 10.22
CA THR A 2 -47.90 -7.35 10.21
C THR A 2 -46.57 -7.33 10.95
N GLN A 3 -46.54 -7.93 12.14
CA GLN A 3 -45.31 -8.15 12.88
C GLN A 3 -44.45 -9.09 12.03
N ASN A 4 -43.36 -8.57 11.44
CA ASN A 4 -42.35 -9.38 10.80
C ASN A 4 -41.79 -10.33 11.86
N SER A 5 -42.20 -11.60 11.81
CA SER A 5 -41.54 -12.62 12.61
C SER A 5 -40.05 -12.60 12.26
N PRO A 6 -39.16 -12.69 13.25
CA PRO A 6 -37.73 -12.67 12.99
C PRO A 6 -37.41 -13.76 11.97
N ALA A 7 -36.77 -13.37 10.87
CA ALA A 7 -36.39 -14.32 9.82
C ALA A 7 -35.55 -15.43 10.46
N ASP A 8 -35.88 -16.68 10.13
CA ASP A 8 -35.15 -17.87 10.56
C ASP A 8 -33.63 -17.67 10.31
N PRO A 9 -32.77 -17.86 11.33
CA PRO A 9 -31.32 -17.68 11.20
C PRO A 9 -30.71 -18.40 10.01
N VAL A 10 -31.19 -19.61 9.69
CA VAL A 10 -30.74 -20.38 8.51
C VAL A 10 -31.08 -19.66 7.21
N THR A 11 -32.28 -19.09 7.12
CA THR A 11 -32.72 -18.30 5.96
C THR A 11 -31.85 -17.06 5.77
N LYS A 12 -31.41 -16.40 6.86
CA LYS A 12 -30.49 -15.26 6.79
C LYS A 12 -29.12 -15.67 6.25
N VAL A 13 -28.52 -16.74 6.77
CA VAL A 13 -27.21 -17.23 6.30
C VAL A 13 -27.29 -17.66 4.83
N ASN A 14 -28.35 -18.36 4.43
CA ASN A 14 -28.56 -18.76 3.04
C ASN A 14 -28.67 -17.54 2.09
N ARG A 15 -29.38 -16.49 2.51
CA ARG A 15 -29.45 -15.23 1.76
C ARG A 15 -28.07 -14.59 1.64
N ASP A 16 -27.33 -14.48 2.74
CA ASP A 16 -26.01 -13.86 2.75
C ASP A 16 -25.01 -14.64 1.85
N LEU A 17 -25.09 -15.97 1.79
CA LEU A 17 -24.34 -16.80 0.83
C LEU A 17 -24.74 -16.51 -0.63
N THR A 18 -26.01 -16.22 -0.91
CA THR A 18 -26.48 -15.82 -2.25
C THR A 18 -25.92 -14.47 -2.65
N GLU A 19 -25.97 -13.50 -1.74
CA GLU A 19 -25.37 -12.19 -1.97
C GLU A 19 -23.84 -12.30 -2.19
N ILE A 20 -23.13 -13.17 -1.47
CA ILE A 20 -21.70 -13.42 -1.70
C ILE A 20 -21.44 -13.85 -3.15
N LEU A 21 -22.23 -14.78 -3.70
CA LEU A 21 -22.05 -15.24 -5.07
C LEU A 21 -22.36 -14.13 -6.09
N GLU A 22 -23.43 -13.38 -5.89
CA GLU A 22 -23.78 -12.24 -6.76
C GLU A 22 -22.69 -11.16 -6.74
N LEU A 23 -22.19 -10.80 -5.55
CA LEU A 23 -21.11 -9.84 -5.36
C LEU A 23 -19.81 -10.34 -6.01
N SER A 24 -19.51 -11.64 -5.91
CA SER A 24 -18.32 -12.23 -6.51
C SER A 24 -18.35 -12.17 -8.05
N ALA A 25 -19.52 -12.40 -8.66
CA ALA A 25 -19.72 -12.26 -10.09
C ALA A 25 -19.53 -10.79 -10.53
N ALA A 26 -20.10 -9.85 -9.78
CA ALA A 26 -19.92 -8.42 -10.03
C ALA A 26 -18.45 -7.97 -9.91
N LEU A 27 -17.74 -8.44 -8.88
CA LEU A 27 -16.32 -8.17 -8.69
C LEU A 27 -15.47 -8.79 -9.80
N THR A 28 -15.87 -9.93 -10.37
CA THR A 28 -15.16 -10.54 -11.51
C THR A 28 -15.22 -9.61 -12.73
N HIS A 29 -16.39 -9.03 -13.01
CA HIS A 29 -16.50 -8.00 -14.05
C HIS A 29 -15.63 -6.77 -13.76
N GLN A 30 -15.58 -6.32 -12.49
CA GLN A 30 -14.73 -5.21 -12.08
C GLN A 30 -13.24 -5.54 -12.26
N ALA A 31 -12.81 -6.75 -11.89
CA ALA A 31 -11.44 -7.22 -12.08
C ALA A 31 -11.06 -7.28 -13.57
N ILE A 32 -11.94 -7.77 -14.44
CA ILE A 32 -11.72 -7.76 -15.90
C ILE A 32 -11.57 -6.32 -16.42
N GLN A 33 -12.40 -5.38 -15.95
CA GLN A 33 -12.30 -3.97 -16.35
C GLN A 33 -11.01 -3.30 -15.86
N LEU A 34 -10.46 -3.78 -14.74
CA LEU A 34 -9.20 -3.32 -14.15
C LEU A 34 -8.00 -4.17 -14.58
N ALA A 35 -8.16 -5.11 -15.51
CA ALA A 35 -7.08 -6.01 -15.93
C ALA A 35 -5.82 -5.28 -16.44
N ASN A 36 -6.01 -4.07 -16.99
CA ASN A 36 -4.92 -3.23 -17.50
C ASN A 36 -4.38 -2.22 -16.46
N ASP A 37 -4.80 -2.31 -15.20
CA ASP A 37 -4.21 -1.48 -14.14
C ASP A 37 -2.72 -1.83 -14.00
N ARG A 38 -1.87 -0.82 -14.16
CA ARG A 38 -0.41 -0.96 -14.22
C ARG A 38 0.23 -1.31 -12.86
N LEU A 39 -0.45 -0.97 -11.77
CA LEU A 39 0.06 -1.20 -10.41
C LEU A 39 -0.46 -2.52 -9.86
N MET A 40 -1.71 -2.86 -10.16
CA MET A 40 -2.35 -4.10 -9.71
C MET A 40 -3.37 -4.56 -10.75
N PRO A 41 -2.98 -5.37 -11.75
CA PRO A 41 -3.90 -5.94 -12.73
C PRO A 41 -5.09 -6.59 -12.03
N GLY A 42 -6.31 -6.13 -12.34
CA GLY A 42 -7.54 -6.59 -11.71
C GLY A 42 -7.86 -6.00 -10.33
N GLY A 43 -6.96 -5.20 -9.76
CA GLY A 43 -7.12 -4.46 -8.51
C GLY A 43 -7.44 -5.34 -7.30
N TYR A 44 -7.96 -4.71 -6.24
CA TYR A 44 -8.42 -5.42 -5.03
C TYR A 44 -9.57 -6.40 -5.31
N ALA A 45 -10.30 -6.23 -6.43
CA ALA A 45 -11.31 -7.18 -6.85
C ALA A 45 -10.69 -8.54 -7.21
N MET A 46 -9.57 -8.56 -7.96
CA MET A 46 -8.85 -9.80 -8.23
C MET A 46 -8.32 -10.42 -6.94
N VAL A 47 -7.78 -9.61 -6.03
CA VAL A 47 -7.29 -10.08 -4.73
C VAL A 47 -8.42 -10.79 -3.99
N ALA A 48 -9.55 -10.14 -3.75
CA ALA A 48 -10.65 -10.74 -2.99
C ALA A 48 -11.27 -12.01 -3.62
N LEU A 49 -11.11 -12.21 -4.93
CA LEU A 49 -11.59 -13.38 -5.67
C LEU A 49 -10.56 -14.50 -5.79
N ALA A 50 -9.28 -14.20 -5.57
CA ALA A 50 -8.21 -15.18 -5.73
C ALA A 50 -8.31 -16.26 -4.66
N SER A 51 -7.99 -17.50 -5.05
CA SER A 51 -7.91 -18.64 -4.13
C SER A 51 -6.77 -18.51 -3.10
N VAL A 52 -5.86 -17.54 -3.31
CA VAL A 52 -4.71 -17.22 -2.47
C VAL A 52 -4.53 -15.71 -2.49
N ALA A 53 -5.28 -15.02 -1.64
CA ALA A 53 -5.46 -13.57 -1.77
C ALA A 53 -4.70 -12.74 -0.74
N SER A 54 -4.29 -13.30 0.39
CA SER A 54 -3.42 -12.60 1.32
C SER A 54 -2.20 -13.47 1.60
N PRO A 55 -0.97 -12.96 1.41
CA PRO A 55 0.23 -13.64 1.87
C PRO A 55 0.18 -13.92 3.38
N THR A 56 -0.52 -13.09 4.15
CA THR A 56 -0.81 -13.31 5.58
C THR A 56 -1.81 -14.44 5.77
N ALA A 57 -2.90 -14.48 4.99
CA ALA A 57 -3.85 -15.60 4.99
C ALA A 57 -3.23 -16.93 4.57
N HIS A 58 -2.28 -16.88 3.63
CA HIS A 58 -1.51 -18.05 3.25
C HIS A 58 -0.52 -18.44 4.34
N ALA A 59 0.10 -17.47 5.02
CA ALA A 59 0.93 -17.72 6.19
C ALA A 59 0.12 -18.33 7.33
N GLU A 60 -1.06 -17.78 7.66
CA GLU A 60 -2.02 -18.33 8.62
C GLU A 60 -2.50 -19.72 8.21
N TRP A 61 -2.78 -19.95 6.93
CA TRP A 61 -3.14 -21.29 6.44
C TRP A 61 -1.98 -22.27 6.55
N VAL A 62 -0.75 -21.84 6.29
CA VAL A 62 0.46 -22.63 6.52
C VAL A 62 0.62 -22.88 8.02
N ASP A 63 0.40 -21.89 8.87
CA ASP A 63 0.49 -22.00 10.32
C ASP A 63 -0.59 -22.96 10.88
N ASP A 64 -1.82 -22.90 10.39
CA ASP A 64 -2.93 -23.79 10.72
C ASP A 64 -2.68 -25.21 10.19
N ALA A 65 -2.15 -25.34 8.98
CA ALA A 65 -1.76 -26.64 8.43
C ALA A 65 -0.60 -27.24 9.23
N GLU A 66 0.35 -26.42 9.66
CA GLU A 66 1.45 -26.79 10.54
C GLU A 66 0.93 -27.15 11.94
N GLU A 67 0.00 -26.41 12.53
CA GLU A 67 -0.69 -26.77 13.78
C GLU A 67 -1.37 -28.12 13.67
N ASN A 68 -2.15 -28.33 12.60
CA ASN A 68 -2.87 -29.56 12.38
C ASN A 68 -1.90 -30.74 12.16
N ALA A 69 -0.79 -30.51 11.47
CA ALA A 69 0.27 -31.48 11.29
C ALA A 69 0.99 -31.79 12.62
N ILE A 70 1.27 -30.79 13.45
CA ILE A 70 1.84 -30.94 14.79
C ILE A 70 0.88 -31.71 15.70
N ALA A 71 -0.40 -31.38 15.69
CA ALA A 71 -1.43 -32.06 16.47
C ALA A 71 -1.65 -33.51 15.99
N ALA A 72 -1.49 -33.78 14.69
CA ALA A 72 -1.50 -35.14 14.15
C ALA A 72 -0.23 -35.91 14.55
N ALA A 73 0.94 -35.27 14.50
CA ALA A 73 2.22 -35.83 14.93
C ALA A 73 2.23 -36.16 16.43
N LEU A 74 1.67 -35.29 17.27
CA LEU A 74 1.46 -35.53 18.70
C LEU A 74 0.56 -36.74 18.96
N ARG A 75 -0.55 -36.85 18.22
CA ARG A 75 -1.43 -38.04 18.27
C ARG A 75 -0.72 -39.32 17.84
N ALA A 76 0.29 -39.20 16.97
CA ALA A 76 1.15 -40.30 16.53
C ALA A 76 2.37 -40.55 17.44
N GLY A 77 2.53 -39.82 18.55
CA GLY A 77 3.63 -39.98 19.50
C GLY A 77 4.97 -39.36 19.10
N LEU A 78 4.97 -38.42 18.14
CA LEU A 78 6.17 -37.69 17.69
C LEU A 78 6.39 -36.41 18.53
N ASN A 79 7.65 -36.08 18.83
CA ASN A 79 8.02 -35.04 19.80
C ASN A 79 8.20 -33.64 19.15
N PRO A 80 7.48 -32.56 19.55
CA PRO A 80 7.36 -31.31 18.79
C PRO A 80 8.13 -30.11 19.38
N THR A 81 9.27 -30.35 20.02
CA THR A 81 10.00 -29.30 20.75
C THR A 81 10.80 -28.37 19.82
N LYS A 82 10.18 -27.30 19.27
CA LYS A 82 10.78 -25.97 18.99
C LYS A 82 9.91 -25.03 18.13
N ILE A 83 8.72 -24.61 18.60
CA ILE A 83 7.99 -23.51 17.93
C ILE A 83 7.36 -22.61 18.99
N GLU A 84 8.00 -21.46 19.26
CA GLU A 84 7.40 -20.35 20.02
C GLU A 84 6.71 -19.41 19.04
N ARG A 85 5.47 -19.00 19.34
CA ARG A 85 4.66 -18.08 18.52
C ARG A 85 4.37 -16.80 19.29
N ASP A 86 4.80 -15.68 18.70
CA ASP A 86 4.24 -14.35 18.95
C ASP A 86 3.17 -14.11 17.87
N ILE A 87 1.89 -14.15 18.25
CA ILE A 87 0.78 -13.69 17.42
C ILE A 87 0.29 -12.38 18.05
N GLU A 88 0.94 -11.27 17.68
CA GLU A 88 0.33 -9.96 17.87
C GLU A 88 -0.79 -9.82 16.83
N THR A 89 -1.96 -9.40 17.30
CA THR A 89 -3.18 -9.14 16.53
C THR A 89 -2.95 -8.06 15.47
N ASP A 90 -2.49 -8.46 14.30
CA ASP A 90 -2.53 -7.63 13.08
C ASP A 90 -3.97 -7.58 12.57
N ASP A 91 -4.41 -6.40 12.11
CA ASP A 91 -5.78 -6.08 11.68
C ASP A 91 -6.48 -7.20 10.84
N ASP A 92 -7.38 -7.96 11.49
CA ASP A 92 -8.31 -8.98 10.91
C ASP A 92 -9.24 -8.44 9.79
N ASP A 93 -9.14 -7.16 9.44
CA ASP A 93 -10.01 -6.50 8.47
C ASP A 93 -9.79 -6.95 7.02
N TRP A 94 -8.69 -7.66 6.72
CA TRP A 94 -8.29 -8.03 5.36
C TRP A 94 -8.37 -9.52 5.02
N GLU A 95 -8.91 -10.35 5.91
CA GLU A 95 -9.07 -11.79 5.63
C GLU A 95 -9.97 -12.01 4.38
N PRO A 96 -9.47 -12.68 3.33
CA PRO A 96 -10.20 -12.95 2.10
C PRO A 96 -11.50 -13.71 2.35
N PRO A 97 -12.63 -13.31 1.75
CA PRO A 97 -13.93 -13.98 1.94
C PRO A 97 -13.92 -15.49 1.68
N LEU A 98 -13.06 -15.98 0.78
CA LEU A 98 -12.89 -17.41 0.55
C LEU A 98 -12.31 -18.14 1.76
N GLN A 99 -11.35 -17.55 2.47
CA GLN A 99 -10.72 -18.16 3.64
C GLN A 99 -11.76 -18.36 4.74
N THR A 100 -12.60 -17.35 4.99
CA THR A 100 -13.70 -17.43 5.93
C THR A 100 -14.66 -18.59 5.59
N LEU A 101 -15.05 -18.74 4.31
CA LEU A 101 -15.90 -19.86 3.90
C LEU A 101 -15.17 -21.21 4.03
N ARG A 102 -13.88 -21.27 3.67
CA ARG A 102 -13.07 -22.49 3.76
C ARG A 102 -12.89 -22.97 5.19
N TYR A 103 -12.68 -22.06 6.13
CA TYR A 103 -12.56 -22.39 7.55
C TYR A 103 -13.79 -23.20 8.02
N TRP A 104 -14.99 -22.70 7.72
CA TRP A 104 -16.23 -23.37 8.09
C TRP A 104 -16.48 -24.66 7.29
N SER A 105 -16.27 -24.62 5.97
CA SER A 105 -16.51 -25.78 5.12
C SER A 105 -15.54 -26.94 5.41
N ASP A 106 -14.25 -26.68 5.59
CA ASP A 106 -13.24 -27.71 5.89
C ASP A 106 -13.48 -28.32 7.28
N ARG A 107 -13.90 -27.51 8.26
CA ARG A 107 -14.32 -28.00 9.59
C ARG A 107 -15.47 -28.99 9.48
N TRP A 108 -16.50 -28.68 8.69
CA TRP A 108 -17.64 -29.57 8.54
C TRP A 108 -17.37 -30.76 7.61
N ARG A 109 -16.53 -30.61 6.59
CA ARG A 109 -16.08 -31.73 5.74
C ARG A 109 -15.42 -32.84 6.56
N LYS A 110 -14.62 -32.49 7.58
CA LYS A 110 -14.03 -33.46 8.53
C LYS A 110 -15.08 -34.29 9.25
N HIS A 111 -16.29 -33.76 9.48
CA HIS A 111 -17.37 -34.51 10.12
C HIS A 111 -17.95 -35.60 9.20
N TRP A 112 -18.03 -35.34 7.89
CA TRP A 112 -18.58 -36.27 6.90
C TRP A 112 -17.55 -37.11 6.15
N ASP A 113 -16.26 -36.97 6.50
CA ASP A 113 -15.14 -37.61 5.79
C ASP A 113 -15.13 -37.28 4.28
N THR A 114 -15.57 -36.06 3.94
CA THR A 114 -15.58 -35.58 2.55
C THR A 114 -14.29 -34.84 2.26
N ALA A 115 -13.61 -35.19 1.16
CA ALA A 115 -12.40 -34.47 0.76
C ALA A 115 -12.70 -33.00 0.39
N SER A 116 -11.78 -32.10 0.76
CA SER A 116 -11.81 -30.71 0.27
C SER A 116 -11.49 -30.69 -1.23
N PRO A 117 -12.16 -29.86 -2.04
CA PRO A 117 -11.83 -29.74 -3.46
C PRO A 117 -10.38 -29.27 -3.63
N GLU A 118 -9.69 -29.75 -4.67
CA GLU A 118 -8.31 -29.37 -4.98
C GLU A 118 -8.17 -27.86 -5.26
N HIS A 119 -9.23 -27.24 -5.80
CA HIS A 119 -9.30 -25.83 -6.16
C HIS A 119 -10.59 -25.19 -5.63
N PRO A 120 -10.65 -24.82 -4.33
CA PRO A 120 -11.83 -24.21 -3.75
C PRO A 120 -12.07 -22.80 -4.33
N THR A 121 -13.33 -22.48 -4.60
CA THR A 121 -13.81 -21.17 -5.04
C THR A 121 -14.92 -20.69 -4.12
N LEU A 122 -15.26 -19.39 -4.16
CA LEU A 122 -16.40 -18.87 -3.39
C LEU A 122 -17.69 -19.65 -3.71
N GLU A 123 -17.86 -20.07 -4.96
CA GLU A 123 -18.99 -20.88 -5.39
C GLU A 123 -18.99 -22.28 -4.80
N THR A 124 -17.86 -23.01 -4.86
CA THR A 124 -17.79 -24.37 -4.31
C THR A 124 -18.00 -24.38 -2.81
N GLU A 125 -17.41 -23.43 -2.10
CA GLU A 125 -17.49 -23.34 -0.64
C GLU A 125 -18.86 -22.86 -0.18
N ALA A 126 -19.44 -21.84 -0.82
CA ALA A 126 -20.78 -21.37 -0.47
C ALA A 126 -21.84 -22.46 -0.72
N ASN A 127 -21.73 -23.22 -1.82
CA ASN A 127 -22.67 -24.30 -2.12
C ASN A 127 -22.53 -25.48 -1.13
N PHE A 128 -21.32 -25.83 -0.72
CA PHE A 128 -21.10 -26.81 0.33
C PHE A 128 -21.71 -26.36 1.66
N ILE A 129 -21.46 -25.12 2.07
CA ILE A 129 -22.03 -24.55 3.30
C ILE A 129 -23.55 -24.57 3.23
N ARG A 130 -24.17 -24.15 2.12
CA ARG A 130 -25.63 -24.20 1.91
C ARG A 130 -26.19 -25.59 2.14
N TRP A 131 -25.56 -26.61 1.55
CA TRP A 131 -25.96 -28.00 1.74
C TRP A 131 -25.88 -28.43 3.21
N ALA A 132 -24.86 -27.96 3.94
CA ALA A 132 -24.63 -28.27 5.35
C ALA A 132 -25.49 -27.45 6.35
N LEU A 133 -26.15 -26.35 5.95
CA LEU A 133 -26.77 -25.40 6.89
C LEU A 133 -27.77 -26.03 7.87
N GLY A 134 -28.61 -26.96 7.41
CA GLY A 134 -29.60 -27.61 8.27
C GLY A 134 -28.97 -28.42 9.39
N TRP A 135 -27.89 -29.14 9.08
CA TRP A 135 -27.11 -29.86 10.08
C TRP A 135 -26.33 -28.90 10.98
N ALA A 136 -25.64 -27.92 10.39
CA ALA A 136 -24.79 -26.98 11.12
C ALA A 136 -25.59 -26.17 12.15
N HIS A 137 -26.79 -25.70 11.79
CA HIS A 137 -27.66 -24.98 12.73
C HIS A 137 -28.04 -25.82 13.96
N THR A 138 -28.17 -27.14 13.80
CA THR A 138 -28.57 -28.05 14.89
C THR A 138 -27.37 -28.56 15.70
N ASN A 139 -26.20 -28.70 15.07
CA ASN A 139 -25.08 -29.46 15.62
C ASN A 139 -23.79 -28.65 15.82
N GLU A 140 -23.61 -27.49 15.19
CA GLU A 140 -22.41 -26.65 15.37
C GLU A 140 -22.57 -25.77 16.62
N PRO A 141 -21.79 -25.98 17.69
CA PRO A 141 -21.89 -25.18 18.91
C PRO A 141 -21.63 -23.69 18.68
N ASN A 142 -20.85 -23.37 17.65
CA ASN A 142 -20.46 -22.01 17.28
C ASN A 142 -21.26 -21.44 16.10
N TRP A 143 -22.51 -21.87 15.91
CA TRP A 143 -23.36 -21.42 14.80
C TRP A 143 -23.44 -19.89 14.65
N ASN A 144 -23.56 -19.16 15.77
CA ASN A 144 -23.66 -17.70 15.74
C ASN A 144 -22.39 -17.04 15.19
N ALA A 145 -21.20 -17.58 15.52
CA ALA A 145 -19.94 -17.11 14.97
C ALA A 145 -19.88 -17.37 13.46
N CYS A 146 -20.30 -18.56 13.00
CA CYS A 146 -20.39 -18.86 11.57
C CYS A 146 -21.31 -17.88 10.83
N ALA A 147 -22.47 -17.57 11.39
CA ALA A 147 -23.41 -16.61 10.79
C ALA A 147 -22.83 -15.18 10.74
N GLU A 148 -22.07 -14.77 11.76
CA GLU A 148 -21.37 -13.49 11.80
C GLU A 148 -20.24 -13.42 10.77
N ASP A 149 -19.42 -14.46 10.68
CA ASP A 149 -18.32 -14.59 9.73
C ASP A 149 -18.80 -14.54 8.28
N ILE A 150 -19.87 -15.28 7.95
CA ILE A 150 -20.49 -15.23 6.61
C ILE A 150 -21.02 -13.82 6.31
N ASN A 151 -21.64 -13.15 7.29
CA ASN A 151 -22.10 -11.78 7.10
C ASN A 151 -20.93 -10.79 6.89
N THR A 152 -19.83 -10.98 7.62
CA THR A 152 -18.61 -10.19 7.49
C THR A 152 -17.97 -10.38 6.12
N ALA A 153 -17.83 -11.62 5.65
CA ALA A 153 -17.35 -11.95 4.31
C ALA A 153 -18.21 -11.27 3.22
N ARG A 154 -19.54 -11.34 3.34
CA ARG A 154 -20.48 -10.62 2.47
C ARG A 154 -20.25 -9.10 2.49
N ARG A 155 -20.15 -8.50 3.68
CA ARG A 155 -19.89 -7.06 3.85
C ARG A 155 -18.55 -6.64 3.24
N ARG A 156 -17.51 -7.47 3.34
CA ARG A 156 -16.19 -7.22 2.73
C ARG A 156 -16.31 -7.15 1.20
N LEU A 157 -16.96 -8.13 0.56
CA LEU A 157 -17.21 -8.11 -0.89
C LEU A 157 -18.05 -6.90 -1.30
N GLU A 158 -19.10 -6.59 -0.54
CA GLU A 158 -19.96 -5.43 -0.78
C GLU A 158 -19.17 -4.11 -0.67
N ASN A 159 -18.32 -3.99 0.35
CA ASN A 159 -17.47 -2.82 0.55
C ASN A 159 -16.45 -2.66 -0.57
N LEU A 160 -15.89 -3.76 -1.10
CA LEU A 160 -14.95 -3.72 -2.22
C LEU A 160 -15.63 -3.34 -3.53
N LEU A 161 -16.79 -3.94 -3.83
CA LEU A 161 -17.55 -3.63 -5.02
C LEU A 161 -18.00 -2.16 -5.02
N HIS A 162 -18.35 -1.65 -3.84
CA HIS A 162 -18.79 -0.27 -3.65
C HIS A 162 -17.68 0.66 -3.15
N ALA A 163 -16.42 0.21 -3.14
CA ALA A 163 -15.29 1.04 -2.75
C ALA A 163 -15.19 2.18 -3.78
N GLY A 164 -15.55 3.39 -3.34
CA GLY A 164 -15.76 4.51 -4.26
C GLY A 164 -17.20 4.97 -4.32
N SER A 165 -18.14 4.07 -4.58
CA SER A 165 -19.53 4.45 -4.83
C SER A 165 -20.37 4.68 -3.58
N ARG A 166 -19.94 4.19 -2.41
CA ARG A 166 -20.68 4.46 -1.17
C ARG A 166 -20.59 5.95 -0.81
N PRO A 167 -21.75 6.62 -0.64
CA PRO A 167 -21.76 7.98 -0.15
C PRO A 167 -21.22 8.02 1.28
N ASP A 168 -19.97 8.45 1.47
CA ASP A 168 -19.47 8.73 2.82
C ASP A 168 -20.32 9.86 3.38
N ARG A 169 -21.15 9.58 4.39
CA ARG A 169 -21.93 10.61 5.08
C ARG A 169 -20.95 11.56 5.73
N THR A 170 -21.04 12.84 5.40
CA THR A 170 -20.16 13.84 6.00
C THR A 170 -20.88 14.74 6.96
N ARG A 171 -20.09 15.31 7.87
CA ARG A 171 -20.54 16.37 8.77
C ARG A 171 -20.70 17.71 8.05
N VAL A 172 -20.34 17.79 6.75
CA VAL A 172 -20.45 19.01 5.96
C VAL A 172 -21.92 19.21 5.57
N VAL A 173 -22.45 20.36 5.94
CA VAL A 173 -23.84 20.72 5.69
C VAL A 173 -23.93 21.44 4.34
N CYS A 174 -24.90 21.08 3.51
CA CYS A 174 -25.22 21.82 2.29
C CYS A 174 -25.73 23.22 2.67
N ASP A 175 -25.01 24.24 2.25
CA ASP A 175 -25.26 25.65 2.50
C ASP A 175 -26.17 26.32 1.46
N ARG A 176 -26.56 25.60 0.40
CA ARG A 176 -27.41 26.18 -0.66
C ARG A 176 -28.77 26.63 -0.12
N PRO A 177 -29.19 27.86 -0.41
CA PRO A 177 -30.47 28.40 0.06
C PRO A 177 -31.69 27.66 -0.51
N THR A 178 -31.54 26.98 -1.65
CA THR A 178 -32.59 26.18 -2.29
C THR A 178 -32.77 24.78 -1.68
N CYS A 179 -31.91 24.36 -0.74
CA CYS A 179 -31.99 23.05 -0.10
C CYS A 179 -32.98 23.07 1.09
N THR A 180 -34.24 22.70 0.84
CA THR A 180 -35.31 22.77 1.86
C THR A 180 -35.42 21.53 2.75
N LYS A 181 -34.81 20.40 2.37
CA LYS A 181 -34.92 19.13 3.13
C LYS A 181 -33.80 18.98 4.17
N ASN A 182 -34.21 18.69 5.41
CA ASN A 182 -33.34 18.30 6.52
C ASN A 182 -33.28 16.76 6.67
N PRO A 183 -32.10 16.15 6.92
CA PRO A 183 -30.81 16.80 7.13
C PRO A 183 -30.15 17.23 5.80
N ARG A 184 -29.57 18.44 5.80
CA ARG A 184 -28.80 18.98 4.68
C ARG A 184 -27.39 18.38 4.64
N GLN A 185 -27.25 17.06 4.58
CA GLN A 185 -25.92 16.43 4.59
C GLN A 185 -25.37 16.29 3.17
N LEU A 186 -24.11 16.69 3.01
CA LEU A 186 -23.33 16.33 1.83
C LEU A 186 -22.79 14.90 1.99
N ILE A 187 -22.84 14.15 0.91
CA ILE A 187 -22.23 12.83 0.78
C ILE A 187 -21.06 12.91 -0.17
N ARG A 188 -19.96 12.22 0.17
CA ARG A 188 -18.86 12.07 -0.77
C ARG A 188 -19.27 11.06 -1.83
N VAL A 189 -19.49 11.51 -3.06
CA VAL A 189 -19.71 10.62 -4.19
C VAL A 189 -18.37 10.44 -4.89
N ARG A 190 -17.79 9.24 -4.84
CA ARG A 190 -16.65 8.91 -5.69
C ARG A 190 -17.21 8.17 -6.90
N ALA A 191 -17.25 8.83 -8.05
CA ALA A 191 -17.55 8.11 -9.28
C ALA A 191 -16.39 7.15 -9.57
N PRO A 192 -16.63 6.00 -10.21
CA PRO A 192 -15.57 5.02 -10.53
C PRO A 192 -14.36 5.59 -11.28
N ARG A 193 -14.48 6.79 -11.88
CA ARG A 193 -13.44 7.45 -12.71
C ARG A 193 -13.47 8.99 -12.65
N ALA A 194 -14.04 9.61 -11.62
CA ALA A 194 -14.04 11.08 -11.46
C ALA A 194 -13.45 11.48 -10.10
N PRO A 195 -12.87 12.69 -9.97
CA PRO A 195 -12.55 13.22 -8.65
C PRO A 195 -13.79 13.14 -7.76
N ALA A 196 -13.59 12.85 -6.49
CA ALA A 196 -14.70 12.83 -5.55
C ALA A 196 -15.42 14.18 -5.62
N ALA A 197 -16.75 14.16 -5.65
CA ALA A 197 -17.58 15.34 -5.55
C ALA A 197 -18.43 15.23 -4.29
N TRP A 198 -18.71 16.34 -3.64
CA TRP A 198 -19.72 16.39 -2.59
C TRP A 198 -21.08 16.48 -3.25
N SER A 199 -21.94 15.48 -3.10
CA SER A 199 -23.34 15.58 -3.54
C SER A 199 -24.25 15.83 -2.34
N CYS A 200 -25.20 16.74 -2.43
CA CYS A 200 -26.21 16.89 -1.37
C CYS A 200 -27.26 15.78 -1.47
N ILE A 201 -27.50 15.03 -0.38
CA ILE A 201 -28.55 14.00 -0.34
C ILE A 201 -29.93 14.60 -0.68
N SER A 202 -30.15 15.84 -0.24
CA SER A 202 -31.45 16.50 -0.32
C SER A 202 -31.76 17.14 -1.67
N CYS A 203 -30.76 17.71 -2.34
CA CYS A 203 -30.95 18.48 -3.59
C CYS A 203 -30.08 18.01 -4.76
N SER A 204 -29.35 16.90 -4.60
CA SER A 204 -28.47 16.27 -5.61
C SER A 204 -27.43 17.18 -6.25
N THR A 205 -27.19 18.34 -5.64
CA THR A 205 -26.17 19.29 -6.09
C THR A 205 -24.79 18.70 -5.88
N GLU A 206 -23.96 18.69 -6.93
CA GLU A 206 -22.55 18.40 -6.83
C GLU A 206 -21.73 19.67 -6.54
N VAL A 207 -20.88 19.62 -5.52
CA VAL A 207 -19.83 20.60 -5.23
C VAL A 207 -18.51 19.87 -5.50
N PRO A 208 -17.69 20.33 -6.47
CA PRO A 208 -16.39 19.72 -6.72
C PRO A 208 -15.55 19.68 -5.43
N LEU A 209 -14.85 18.58 -5.14
CA LEU A 209 -13.77 18.68 -4.15
C LEU A 209 -12.73 19.63 -4.71
N ASP A 210 -12.42 20.67 -3.94
CA ASP A 210 -11.31 21.56 -4.21
C ASP A 210 -10.00 20.77 -3.96
N HIS A 211 -9.55 20.04 -4.97
CA HIS A 211 -8.29 19.32 -4.94
C HIS A 211 -7.16 20.27 -5.34
N GLN A 212 -6.39 20.77 -4.38
CA GLN A 212 -5.09 21.40 -4.67
C GLN A 212 -4.06 20.33 -5.10
N GLY A 213 -4.16 19.79 -6.32
CA GLY A 213 -3.31 18.64 -6.70
C GLY A 213 -2.91 18.52 -8.16
N ASP A 214 -3.86 18.26 -9.07
CA ASP A 214 -3.52 17.71 -10.39
C ASP A 214 -3.86 18.63 -11.56
N HIS A 215 -3.05 19.66 -11.77
CA HIS A 215 -3.17 20.51 -12.95
C HIS A 215 -2.70 19.80 -14.22
N CYS A 216 -3.40 20.07 -15.32
CA CYS A 216 -2.95 19.69 -16.64
C CYS A 216 -1.52 20.22 -16.90
N PRO A 217 -0.61 19.40 -17.46
CA PRO A 217 0.75 19.83 -17.75
C PRO A 217 0.89 20.95 -18.79
N ASN A 218 -0.18 21.21 -19.55
CA ASN A 218 -0.23 22.32 -20.49
C ASN A 218 -0.29 23.63 -19.68
N PRO A 219 0.70 24.54 -19.80
CA PRO A 219 0.77 25.78 -19.02
C PRO A 219 -0.41 26.73 -19.26
N TRP A 220 -1.18 26.52 -20.33
CA TRP A 220 -2.38 27.28 -20.66
C TRP A 220 -3.68 26.57 -20.24
N CYS A 221 -3.60 25.42 -19.57
CA CYS A 221 -4.75 24.65 -19.09
C CYS A 221 -4.81 24.67 -17.56
N HIS A 222 -5.72 25.47 -17.02
CA HIS A 222 -5.94 25.58 -15.57
C HIS A 222 -6.75 24.41 -14.98
N THR A 223 -7.04 23.38 -15.77
CA THR A 223 -7.88 22.27 -15.31
C THR A 223 -7.13 21.38 -14.35
N VAL A 224 -7.78 21.11 -13.21
CA VAL A 224 -7.29 20.25 -12.12
C VAL A 224 -7.64 18.77 -12.35
N ALA A 225 -7.67 18.34 -13.62
CA ALA A 225 -8.02 16.98 -13.97
C ALA A 225 -6.81 16.31 -14.65
N PRO A 226 -6.31 15.19 -14.11
CA PRO A 226 -5.18 14.51 -14.70
C PRO A 226 -5.50 14.07 -16.15
N PRO A 227 -4.51 14.11 -17.07
CA PRO A 227 -4.63 13.51 -18.39
C PRO A 227 -5.07 12.05 -18.30
N ARG A 228 -6.02 11.64 -19.14
CA ARG A 228 -6.56 10.28 -19.19
C ARG A 228 -5.82 9.45 -20.24
N PRO A 229 -5.58 8.15 -20.02
CA PRO A 229 -5.01 7.31 -21.07
C PRO A 229 -5.99 7.19 -22.25
N VAL A 230 -5.43 7.22 -23.46
CA VAL A 230 -6.09 6.98 -24.75
C VAL A 230 -5.35 5.83 -25.38
N TRP A 231 -6.00 4.68 -25.37
CA TRP A 231 -5.49 3.43 -25.91
C TRP A 231 -5.67 3.41 -27.42
N ALA A 232 -4.59 3.17 -28.16
CA ALA A 232 -4.64 2.92 -29.59
C ALA A 232 -4.63 1.41 -29.87
N SER A 233 -4.92 1.01 -31.11
CA SER A 233 -4.80 -0.40 -31.53
C SER A 233 -3.35 -0.90 -31.54
N ASP A 234 -2.38 0.01 -31.53
CA ASP A 234 -0.95 -0.27 -31.38
C ASP A 234 -0.46 0.34 -30.05
N PRO A 235 0.11 -0.47 -29.13
CA PRO A 235 0.65 0.02 -27.85
C PRO A 235 1.71 1.12 -28.00
N ALA A 236 2.45 1.16 -29.12
CA ALA A 236 3.40 2.23 -29.40
C ALA A 236 2.74 3.59 -29.65
N MET A 237 1.42 3.60 -29.88
CA MET A 237 0.61 4.79 -30.12
C MET A 237 -0.26 5.19 -28.93
N ASP A 238 -0.11 4.52 -27.78
CA ASP A 238 -0.80 4.90 -26.54
C ASP A 238 -0.37 6.30 -26.10
N ARG A 239 -1.38 7.13 -25.84
CA ARG A 239 -1.19 8.55 -25.51
C ARG A 239 -2.02 8.91 -24.29
N TRP A 240 -1.63 9.94 -23.58
CA TRP A 240 -2.42 10.55 -22.52
C TRP A 240 -3.12 11.78 -23.07
N LYS A 241 -4.40 12.00 -22.76
CA LYS A 241 -5.18 13.15 -23.24
C LYS A 241 -5.78 13.92 -22.07
N CYS A 242 -5.45 15.20 -21.96
CA CYS A 242 -6.13 16.07 -21.00
C CYS A 242 -7.63 16.15 -21.33
N PRO A 243 -8.54 15.88 -20.36
CA PRO A 243 -9.97 15.95 -20.63
C PRO A 243 -10.46 17.36 -20.96
N ALA A 244 -9.77 18.42 -20.53
CA ALA A 244 -10.14 19.81 -20.81
C ALA A 244 -9.50 20.38 -22.07
N CYS A 245 -8.18 20.62 -22.09
CA CYS A 245 -7.53 21.24 -23.24
C CYS A 245 -7.26 20.27 -24.40
N LYS A 246 -7.62 18.99 -24.25
CA LYS A 246 -7.46 17.92 -25.25
C LYS A 246 -6.01 17.69 -25.72
N ALA A 247 -5.01 18.29 -25.06
CA ALA A 247 -3.60 18.07 -25.34
C ALA A 247 -3.26 16.59 -25.17
N ARG A 248 -2.44 16.06 -26.09
CA ARG A 248 -2.00 14.67 -26.10
C ARG A 248 -0.53 14.59 -25.68
N TYR A 249 -0.18 13.61 -24.87
CA TYR A 249 1.18 13.32 -24.40
C TYR A 249 1.51 11.87 -24.76
N ASP A 250 2.73 11.56 -25.18
CA ASP A 250 3.21 10.18 -25.08
C ASP A 250 3.64 9.86 -23.63
N ASP A 251 3.99 8.60 -23.37
CA ASP A 251 4.38 8.15 -22.03
C ASP A 251 5.59 8.94 -21.48
N LYS A 252 6.56 9.27 -22.35
CA LYS A 252 7.72 10.08 -21.97
C LYS A 252 7.32 11.51 -21.58
N ALA A 253 6.53 12.19 -22.42
CA ALA A 253 6.06 13.54 -22.16
C ALA A 253 5.14 13.61 -20.94
N TYR A 254 4.34 12.57 -20.68
CA TYR A 254 3.52 12.46 -19.47
C TYR A 254 4.37 12.27 -18.21
N GLN A 255 5.39 11.41 -18.26
CA GLN A 255 6.33 11.21 -17.15
C GLN A 255 7.15 12.48 -16.84
N GLU A 256 7.62 13.19 -17.87
CA GLU A 256 8.34 14.47 -17.72
C GLU A 256 7.44 15.55 -17.12
N ALA A 257 6.18 15.62 -17.56
CA ALA A 257 5.16 16.50 -17.02
C ALA A 257 4.82 16.20 -15.56
N HIS A 258 4.60 14.94 -15.22
CA HIS A 258 4.32 14.49 -13.85
C HIS A 258 5.53 14.76 -12.93
N ALA A 259 6.75 14.51 -13.42
CA ALA A 259 7.97 14.87 -12.69
C ALA A 259 8.09 16.39 -12.48
N LYS A 260 7.67 17.22 -13.44
CA LYS A 260 7.62 18.68 -13.30
C LYS A 260 6.57 19.13 -12.29
N GLN A 261 5.42 18.46 -12.24
CA GLN A 261 4.36 18.72 -11.27
C GLN A 261 4.78 18.34 -9.84
N LEU A 262 5.43 17.19 -9.64
CA LEU A 262 6.03 16.80 -8.36
C LEU A 262 7.14 17.77 -7.90
N ARG A 263 7.73 18.56 -8.81
CA ARG A 263 8.70 19.61 -8.47
C ARG A 263 8.05 20.95 -8.12
N SER A 264 6.74 21.14 -8.36
CA SER A 264 6.03 22.39 -8.04
C SER A 264 5.91 22.60 -6.53
N GLU A 265 5.89 23.85 -6.03
CA GLU A 265 5.94 24.17 -4.60
C GLU A 265 4.77 23.60 -3.76
N GLY A 266 3.63 23.24 -4.39
CA GLY A 266 2.42 22.78 -3.69
C GLY A 266 2.12 21.27 -3.74
N ALA A 267 2.94 20.44 -4.41
CA ALA A 267 2.67 19.00 -4.44
C ALA A 267 2.86 18.36 -3.05
N ALA A 268 1.97 17.43 -2.67
CA ALA A 268 2.16 16.58 -1.49
C ALA A 268 3.31 15.61 -1.76
N LYS A 269 4.50 15.94 -1.27
CA LYS A 269 5.76 15.24 -1.60
C LYS A 269 6.25 14.32 -0.47
N PHE A 270 5.62 14.39 0.70
CA PHE A 270 5.87 13.51 1.83
C PHE A 270 4.83 12.39 1.88
N VAL A 271 5.29 11.14 1.97
CA VAL A 271 4.46 9.94 2.13
C VAL A 271 4.82 9.23 3.43
N VAL A 272 3.90 8.46 4.02
CA VAL A 272 4.20 7.71 5.24
C VAL A 272 5.22 6.61 4.93
N LEU A 273 6.19 6.42 5.83
CA LEU A 273 7.28 5.48 5.65
C LEU A 273 6.79 4.04 5.38
N SER A 274 5.77 3.58 6.09
CA SER A 274 5.17 2.26 5.88
C SER A 274 4.58 2.11 4.47
N GLU A 275 3.85 3.11 3.99
CA GLU A 275 3.28 3.14 2.64
C GLU A 275 4.36 3.14 1.56
N ALA A 276 5.45 3.89 1.77
CA ALA A 276 6.59 3.90 0.87
C ALA A 276 7.30 2.54 0.79
N ILE A 277 7.52 1.89 1.94
CA ILE A 277 8.12 0.55 2.00
C ILE A 277 7.21 -0.45 1.30
N ALA A 278 5.91 -0.45 1.60
CA ALA A 278 4.93 -1.35 0.98
C ALA A 278 4.91 -1.18 -0.54
N THR A 279 4.87 0.07 -1.02
CA THR A 279 4.88 0.39 -2.45
C THR A 279 6.14 -0.12 -3.15
N LEU A 280 7.32 0.07 -2.56
CA LEU A 280 8.57 -0.42 -3.15
C LEU A 280 8.71 -1.94 -3.07
N LYS A 281 8.20 -2.57 -2.01
CA LYS A 281 8.15 -4.03 -1.85
C LYS A 281 7.28 -4.66 -2.94
N ALA A 282 6.11 -4.10 -3.22
CA ALA A 282 5.24 -4.50 -4.32
C ALA A 282 5.93 -4.39 -5.70
N GLN A 283 6.87 -3.46 -5.86
CA GLN A 283 7.68 -3.30 -7.07
C GLN A 283 8.90 -4.25 -7.14
N GLY A 284 8.99 -5.22 -6.23
CA GLY A 284 10.06 -6.22 -6.16
C GLY A 284 11.34 -5.71 -5.51
N ARG A 285 11.28 -4.67 -4.66
CA ARG A 285 12.44 -4.27 -3.85
C ARG A 285 12.44 -4.99 -2.50
N PRO A 286 13.56 -5.63 -2.10
CA PRO A 286 13.71 -6.13 -0.76
C PRO A 286 13.58 -4.99 0.25
N GLU A 287 12.79 -5.21 1.30
CA GLU A 287 12.58 -4.23 2.37
C GLU A 287 13.91 -3.81 3.03
N ALA A 288 14.84 -4.75 3.20
CA ALA A 288 16.17 -4.47 3.72
C ALA A 288 16.91 -3.40 2.90
N SER A 289 16.78 -3.41 1.58
CA SER A 289 17.39 -2.41 0.69
C SER A 289 16.75 -1.04 0.88
N VAL A 290 15.42 -1.00 1.01
CA VAL A 290 14.68 0.25 1.25
C VAL A 290 15.05 0.84 2.62
N ARG A 291 15.08 0.02 3.67
CA ARG A 291 15.52 0.43 5.00
C ARG A 291 16.98 0.89 5.02
N GLN A 292 17.84 0.29 4.22
CA GLN A 292 19.24 0.71 4.10
C GLN A 292 19.36 2.09 3.45
N TRP A 293 18.51 2.45 2.49
CA TRP A 293 18.46 3.82 1.92
C TRP A 293 17.96 4.86 2.94
N LEU A 294 17.17 4.41 3.90
CA LEU A 294 16.54 5.25 4.90
C LEU A 294 17.28 5.27 6.24
N LYS A 295 18.40 4.55 6.35
CA LYS A 295 19.24 4.64 7.55
C LYS A 295 19.78 6.05 7.66
N VAL A 296 19.56 6.67 8.81
CA VAL A 296 20.22 7.91 9.19
C VAL A 296 21.73 7.65 9.08
N PRO A 297 22.47 8.39 8.25
CA PRO A 297 23.89 8.18 8.18
C PRO A 297 24.50 8.51 9.52
N GLU A 298 25.43 7.66 9.91
CA GLU A 298 26.23 7.91 11.08
C GLU A 298 27.33 8.90 10.71
N HIS A 299 27.50 9.93 11.54
CA HIS A 299 28.66 10.79 11.49
C HIS A 299 29.86 9.98 11.97
N LYS A 300 30.67 9.49 11.02
CA LYS A 300 31.79 8.59 11.34
C LYS A 300 33.10 9.31 11.59
N ALA A 301 33.32 10.45 10.93
CA ALA A 301 34.56 11.19 11.02
C ALA A 301 34.39 12.61 10.50
N ASP A 302 35.24 13.52 10.97
CA ASP A 302 35.47 14.80 10.33
C ASP A 302 36.64 14.73 9.35
N GLN A 303 36.50 15.36 8.18
CA GLN A 303 37.53 15.45 7.17
C GLN A 303 38.07 16.87 7.05
N CYS A 304 39.38 17.01 7.10
CA CYS A 304 40.04 18.29 6.85
C CYS A 304 39.80 18.76 5.41
N THR A 305 39.38 20.02 5.26
CA THR A 305 39.14 20.68 3.97
C THR A 305 40.38 20.77 3.07
N LEU A 306 41.57 20.87 3.65
CA LEU A 306 42.83 21.04 2.92
C LEU A 306 43.55 19.72 2.65
N CYS A 307 43.84 18.94 3.70
CA CYS A 307 44.64 17.71 3.56
C CYS A 307 43.82 16.41 3.41
N ARG A 308 42.49 16.49 3.55
CA ARG A 308 41.54 15.36 3.43
C ARG A 308 41.72 14.21 4.42
N ALA A 309 42.59 14.37 5.44
CA ALA A 309 42.70 13.44 6.56
C ALA A 309 41.38 13.39 7.35
N LYS A 310 41.06 12.22 7.88
CA LYS A 310 39.85 11.96 8.68
C LYS A 310 40.22 11.84 10.16
N TYR A 311 39.38 12.39 11.03
CA TYR A 311 39.55 12.40 12.48
C TYR A 311 38.25 12.04 13.18
N ASP A 312 38.35 11.57 14.41
CA ASP A 312 37.17 11.40 15.28
C ASP A 312 36.57 12.80 15.58
N PRO A 313 35.24 12.97 15.44
CA PRO A 313 34.59 14.26 15.69
C PRO A 313 34.78 14.82 17.10
N ALA A 314 35.07 13.97 18.09
CA ALA A 314 35.26 14.37 19.47
C ALA A 314 36.70 14.82 19.79
N GLU A 315 37.67 14.48 18.93
CA GLU A 315 39.09 14.56 19.30
C GLU A 315 39.74 15.91 18.94
N TYR A 316 39.32 16.54 17.84
CA TYR A 316 39.97 17.77 17.35
C TYR A 316 38.97 18.80 16.83
N ALA A 317 39.19 20.08 17.15
CA ALA A 317 38.41 21.19 16.61
C ALA A 317 38.94 21.70 15.24
N ALA A 318 40.20 21.42 14.92
CA ALA A 318 40.87 21.79 13.66
C ALA A 318 41.87 20.71 13.25
N CYS A 319 42.28 20.66 11.99
CA CYS A 319 43.18 19.62 11.50
C CYS A 319 44.58 19.68 12.16
N PRO A 320 44.98 18.67 12.95
CA PRO A 320 46.27 18.65 13.65
C PRO A 320 47.46 18.27 12.75
N ARG A 321 47.24 18.01 11.45
CA ARG A 321 48.30 17.50 10.57
C ARG A 321 49.29 18.58 10.20
N HIS A 322 50.59 18.32 10.33
CA HIS A 322 51.62 19.19 9.74
C HIS A 322 51.57 19.16 8.20
N LEU A 323 51.70 20.33 7.56
CA LEU A 323 51.77 20.44 6.10
C LEU A 323 53.11 19.91 5.59
N LYS A 324 53.02 19.02 4.60
CA LYS A 324 54.17 18.57 3.81
C LYS A 324 54.11 19.21 2.44
N ASP A 325 55.26 19.60 1.91
CA ASP A 325 55.38 19.95 0.52
C ASP A 325 55.04 18.73 -0.36
N LYS A 326 54.20 18.92 -1.39
CA LYS A 326 53.71 17.80 -2.20
C LYS A 326 54.82 17.14 -3.00
N THR A 327 55.83 17.91 -3.40
CA THR A 327 56.91 17.53 -4.31
C THR A 327 58.05 16.90 -3.53
N THR A 328 58.52 17.57 -2.47
CA THR A 328 59.68 17.11 -1.69
C THR A 328 59.32 16.19 -0.53
N LYS A 329 58.03 16.13 -0.15
CA LYS A 329 57.53 15.42 1.04
C LYS A 329 58.08 15.93 2.38
N GLN A 330 58.87 17.00 2.39
CA GLN A 330 59.40 17.62 3.60
C GLN A 330 58.34 18.48 4.29
N TYR A 331 58.45 18.64 5.61
CA TYR A 331 57.60 19.54 6.37
C TYR A 331 57.87 20.99 5.99
N ARG A 332 56.82 21.81 5.94
CA ARG A 332 56.97 23.26 5.83
C ARG A 332 57.15 23.82 7.23
N TYR A 333 58.10 24.74 7.38
CA TYR A 333 58.38 25.42 8.64
C TYR A 333 58.06 26.91 8.50
N ASP A 334 57.61 27.55 9.58
CA ASP A 334 57.39 28.99 9.63
C ASP A 334 58.72 29.76 9.78
N ARG A 335 58.63 31.07 10.06
CA ARG A 335 59.80 31.94 10.18
C ARG A 335 60.64 31.66 11.42
N ASP A 336 60.04 31.01 12.42
CA ASP A 336 60.66 30.66 13.70
C ASP A 336 61.20 29.22 13.69
N GLY A 337 60.95 28.46 12.61
CA GLY A 337 61.44 27.09 12.43
C GLY A 337 60.48 26.02 12.92
N GLU A 338 59.22 26.37 13.23
CA GLU A 338 58.20 25.41 13.70
C GLU A 338 57.38 24.83 12.54
N PRO A 339 56.98 23.54 12.56
CA PRO A 339 56.21 22.93 11.49
C PRO A 339 54.84 23.60 11.32
N ILE A 340 54.53 24.07 10.12
CA ILE A 340 53.24 24.70 9.81
C ILE A 340 52.15 23.64 9.87
N LEU A 341 51.19 23.82 10.77
CA LEU A 341 49.97 23.01 10.84
C LEU A 341 49.08 23.27 9.62
N CYS A 342 48.33 22.25 9.22
CA CYS A 342 47.40 22.33 8.10
C CYS A 342 46.40 23.47 8.28
N GLY A 343 45.94 23.70 9.52
CA GLY A 343 45.01 24.78 9.84
C GLY A 343 43.67 24.70 9.10
N GLY A 344 43.41 23.62 8.36
CA GLY A 344 42.19 23.46 7.58
C GLY A 344 41.04 23.04 8.46
N ASP A 345 39.88 23.67 8.25
CA ASP A 345 38.64 23.34 8.95
C ASP A 345 38.28 21.86 8.77
N LEU A 346 37.69 21.30 9.82
CA LEU A 346 37.16 19.94 9.84
C LEU A 346 35.70 19.96 9.42
N ARG A 347 35.36 19.26 8.32
CA ARG A 347 33.99 19.11 7.83
C ARG A 347 33.46 17.73 8.14
N ARG A 348 32.21 17.66 8.62
CA ARG A 348 31.53 16.40 8.89
C ARG A 348 31.41 15.57 7.62
N VAL A 349 31.89 14.32 7.68
CA VAL A 349 31.70 13.34 6.61
C VAL A 349 30.70 12.29 7.09
N TRP A 350 29.61 12.21 6.35
CA TRP A 350 28.54 11.24 6.56
C TRP A 350 28.78 10.00 5.69
N SER A 351 28.43 8.82 6.20
CA SER A 351 28.49 7.57 5.44
C SER A 351 27.17 6.80 5.63
N PRO A 352 26.32 6.69 4.59
CA PRO A 352 26.47 7.20 3.22
C PRO A 352 26.42 8.74 3.09
N SER A 353 26.69 9.26 1.89
CA SER A 353 26.68 10.70 1.59
C SER A 353 25.30 11.32 1.87
N LEU A 354 25.25 12.58 2.30
CA LEU A 354 24.00 13.31 2.53
C LEU A 354 23.10 13.34 1.30
N ASP A 355 23.69 13.42 0.10
CA ASP A 355 22.96 13.40 -1.17
C ASP A 355 22.34 12.03 -1.49
N ASP A 356 22.77 10.97 -0.80
CA ASP A 356 22.20 9.62 -0.92
C ASP A 356 21.03 9.41 0.06
N ILE A 357 20.79 10.35 0.98
CA ILE A 357 19.71 10.25 1.95
C ILE A 357 18.44 10.84 1.35
N THR A 358 17.35 10.15 1.59
CA THR A 358 16.01 10.67 1.35
C THR A 358 15.61 11.62 2.46
N GLU A 359 15.22 12.85 2.13
CA GLU A 359 14.69 13.79 3.13
C GLU A 359 13.52 13.13 3.89
N GLY A 360 13.53 13.23 5.22
CA GLY A 360 12.59 12.55 6.09
C GLY A 360 12.10 13.49 7.19
N TRP A 361 10.83 13.36 7.57
CA TRP A 361 10.20 14.16 8.61
C TRP A 361 9.49 13.25 9.62
N CYS A 362 9.45 13.63 10.89
CA CYS A 362 8.71 12.94 11.92
C CYS A 362 7.58 13.85 12.42
N GLU A 363 6.33 13.40 12.27
CA GLU A 363 5.17 14.09 12.81
C GLU A 363 5.11 13.87 14.33
N LEU A 364 5.34 14.92 15.13
CA LEU A 364 5.50 14.79 16.58
C LEU A 364 4.26 14.25 17.31
N GLY A 365 3.05 14.56 16.81
CA GLY A 365 1.79 14.14 17.44
C GLY A 365 1.49 12.65 17.25
N THR A 366 1.71 12.13 16.05
CA THR A 366 1.40 10.74 15.69
C THR A 366 2.63 9.82 15.75
N ARG A 367 3.82 10.40 15.89
CA ARG A 367 5.13 9.75 15.72
C ARG A 367 5.29 9.06 14.36
N ARG A 368 4.48 9.44 13.36
CA ARG A 368 4.59 8.91 12.00
C ARG A 368 5.83 9.48 11.35
N ARG A 369 6.63 8.59 10.75
CA ARG A 369 7.76 8.97 9.91
C ARG A 369 7.24 9.15 8.50
N MET A 370 7.46 10.33 7.95
CA MET A 370 7.20 10.64 6.55
C MET A 370 8.52 10.78 5.82
N ILE A 371 8.50 10.47 4.54
CA ILE A 371 9.69 10.55 3.69
C ILE A 371 9.35 11.28 2.40
N TRP A 372 10.36 11.93 1.84
CA TRP A 372 10.26 12.61 0.58
C TRP A 372 10.24 11.61 -0.57
N TRP A 373 9.04 11.38 -1.11
CA TRP A 373 8.81 10.37 -2.14
C TRP A 373 9.66 10.56 -3.40
N PRO A 374 9.86 11.79 -3.93
CA PRO A 374 10.65 11.98 -5.15
C PRO A 374 12.10 11.47 -5.05
N ASP A 375 12.75 11.63 -3.90
CA ASP A 375 14.13 11.16 -3.72
C ASP A 375 14.17 9.64 -3.52
N LEU A 376 13.20 9.07 -2.79
CA LEU A 376 13.14 7.62 -2.61
C LEU A 376 12.90 6.92 -3.95
N TRP A 377 12.00 7.49 -4.74
CA TRP A 377 11.69 7.00 -6.07
C TRP A 377 12.89 7.14 -7.02
N ARG A 378 13.64 8.25 -6.95
CA ARG A 378 14.88 8.42 -7.71
C ARG A 378 15.91 7.33 -7.36
N LEU A 379 16.11 7.03 -6.07
CA LEU A 379 16.99 5.95 -5.60
C LEU A 379 16.53 4.58 -6.12
N HIS A 380 15.23 4.32 -6.09
CA HIS A 380 14.64 3.11 -6.65
C HIS A 380 14.95 2.96 -8.14
N LEU A 381 14.80 4.02 -8.93
CA LEU A 381 15.04 3.98 -10.37
C LEU A 381 16.52 3.81 -10.70
N THR A 382 17.41 4.60 -10.09
CA THR A 382 18.85 4.60 -10.40
C THR A 382 19.54 3.28 -10.05
N THR A 383 19.16 2.66 -8.93
CA THR A 383 19.70 1.33 -8.54
C THR A 383 19.23 0.21 -9.48
N ARG A 384 18.05 0.34 -10.12
CA ARG A 384 17.54 -0.65 -11.09
C ARG A 384 18.35 -0.62 -12.38
N THR A 385 18.67 0.58 -12.87
CA THR A 385 19.44 0.77 -14.10
C THR A 385 20.88 0.24 -13.96
N ARG A 386 21.53 0.44 -12.81
CA ARG A 386 22.88 -0.11 -12.53
C ARG A 386 22.92 -1.63 -12.57
N ASN A 387 21.92 -2.31 -12.01
CA ASN A 387 21.88 -3.78 -12.01
C ASN A 387 21.61 -4.35 -13.40
N ARG A 388 20.80 -3.66 -14.22
CA ARG A 388 20.52 -4.10 -15.60
C ARG A 388 21.77 -4.06 -16.48
N GLY A 389 22.58 -3.01 -16.36
CA GLY A 389 23.84 -2.89 -17.10
C GLY A 389 24.91 -3.91 -16.71
N ARG A 390 24.88 -4.43 -15.47
CA ARG A 390 25.77 -5.50 -15.00
C ARG A 390 25.37 -6.91 -15.45
N LEU A 391 24.12 -7.11 -15.87
CA LEU A 391 23.65 -8.40 -16.37
C LEU A 391 23.82 -8.54 -17.88
N THR A 392 24.04 -7.42 -18.58
CA THR A 392 24.24 -7.36 -20.03
C THR A 392 25.71 -7.24 -20.44
N ALA A 393 26.61 -7.09 -19.46
CA ALA A 393 28.07 -7.05 -19.64
C ALA A 393 28.66 -8.27 -18.94
#